data_AF-A0A7W5YW11-F1
#
_entry.id   AF-A0A7W5YW11-F1
#
_cell.length_a   1.000
_cell.length_b   1.000
_cell.length_c   1.000
_cell.angle_alpha   90.00
_cell.angle_beta   90.00
_cell.angle_gamma   90.00
#
_symmetry.space_group_name_H-M   'P 1'
#
loop_
_entity.id
_entity.type
_entity.pdbx_description
1 polymer ?
#
loop_
_entity_poly.entity_id
_entity_poly.type
_entity_poly.pdbx_seq_one_letter_code
_entity_poly.pdbx_strand_id
1 'polypeptide(L)'
;MLHTRVDEKLKADATETLANFGLSVSDAVRIFLTRVAKEGGLPVGLTADPEAHDECFRAKVHEALIDTRPSVTASAGYGRGTNINRQEARARA
;
A
#
# COMPACT_ATOMS: atom_id res chain seq x y z
N MET A 1 -7.83 -20.25 -11.67
CA MET A 1 -6.38 -20.50 -11.74
C MET A 1 -5.79 -19.41 -12.63
N LEU A 2 -4.81 -18.64 -12.16
CA LEU A 2 -4.13 -17.61 -12.94
C LEU A 2 -2.92 -18.24 -13.63
N HIS A 3 -2.85 -18.15 -14.96
CA HIS A 3 -1.69 -18.63 -15.73
C HIS A 3 -0.98 -17.43 -16.34
N THR A 4 0.26 -17.21 -15.92
CA THR A 4 1.08 -16.09 -16.38
C THR A 4 2.40 -16.64 -16.92
N ARG A 5 2.84 -16.12 -18.07
CA ARG A 5 4.14 -16.46 -18.63
C ARG A 5 5.23 -15.72 -17.87
N VAL A 6 6.15 -16.48 -17.30
CA VAL A 6 7.32 -15.99 -16.59
C VAL A 6 8.51 -16.80 -17.10
N ASP A 7 9.63 -16.14 -17.32
CA ASP A 7 10.89 -16.81 -17.63
C ASP A 7 11.27 -17.81 -16.51
N GLU A 8 11.84 -18.95 -16.88
CA GLU A 8 12.11 -20.04 -15.94
C GLU A 8 13.18 -19.66 -14.91
N LYS A 9 14.21 -18.92 -15.33
CA LYS A 9 15.24 -18.42 -14.42
C LYS A 9 14.66 -17.39 -13.46
N LEU A 10 13.86 -16.44 -13.97
CA LEU A 10 13.19 -15.45 -13.12
C LEU A 10 12.27 -16.13 -12.08
N LYS A 11 11.56 -17.19 -12.48
CA LYS A 11 10.72 -17.97 -11.57
C LYS A 11 11.55 -18.65 -10.49
N ALA A 12 12.71 -19.23 -10.83
CA ALA A 12 13.61 -19.85 -9.88
C ALA A 12 14.17 -18.83 -8.87
N ASP A 13 14.71 -17.72 -9.36
CA ASP A 13 15.29 -16.65 -8.54
C ASP A 13 14.25 -16.06 -7.57
N ALA A 14 13.04 -15.81 -8.07
CA ALA A 14 11.93 -15.31 -7.25
C ALA A 14 11.49 -16.34 -6.20
N THR A 15 11.47 -17.63 -6.55
CA THR A 15 11.11 -18.71 -5.62
C THR A 15 12.11 -18.80 -4.47
N GLU A 16 13.41 -18.76 -4.76
CA GLU A 16 14.46 -18.76 -3.74
C GLU A 16 14.36 -17.53 -2.83
N THR A 17 14.21 -16.35 -3.43
CA THR A 17 14.09 -15.10 -2.68
C THR A 17 12.89 -15.11 -1.74
N LEU A 18 11.72 -15.53 -2.23
CA LEU A 18 10.48 -15.59 -1.43
C LEU A 18 10.52 -16.66 -0.35
N ALA A 19 11.23 -17.78 -0.58
CA ALA A 19 11.40 -18.83 0.42
C ALA A 19 12.13 -18.31 1.68
N ASN A 20 13.05 -17.36 1.54
CA ASN A 20 13.70 -16.70 2.68
C ASN A 20 12.71 -15.95 3.58
N PHE A 21 11.55 -15.58 3.05
CA PHE A 21 10.45 -14.94 3.78
C PHE A 21 9.33 -15.94 4.15
N GLY A 22 9.49 -17.23 3.86
CA GLY A 22 8.46 -18.25 4.07
C GLY A 22 7.24 -18.11 3.16
N LEU A 23 7.40 -17.45 2.00
CA LEU A 23 6.33 -17.21 1.04
C LEU A 23 6.50 -18.08 -0.21
N SER A 24 5.38 -18.56 -0.75
CA SER A 24 5.35 -19.10 -2.11
C SER A 24 5.12 -17.98 -3.13
N VAL A 25 5.48 -18.24 -4.39
CA VAL A 25 5.14 -17.32 -5.51
C VAL A 25 3.63 -17.04 -5.56
N SER A 26 2.80 -18.05 -5.28
CA SER A 26 1.35 -17.88 -5.28
C SER A 26 0.88 -16.93 -4.17
N ASP A 27 1.50 -16.99 -2.99
CA ASP A 27 1.15 -16.11 -1.88
C ASP A 27 1.61 -14.68 -2.14
N ALA A 28 2.81 -14.50 -2.69
CA ALA A 28 3.29 -13.18 -3.12
C ALA A 28 2.35 -12.54 -4.16
N VAL A 29 1.92 -13.30 -5.17
CA VAL A 29 0.96 -12.82 -6.19
C VAL A 29 -0.39 -12.49 -5.57
N ARG A 30 -0.91 -13.31 -4.64
CA ARG A 30 -2.16 -13.01 -3.92
C ARG A 30 -2.07 -11.71 -3.13
N ILE A 31 -0.97 -11.50 -2.41
CA ILE A 31 -0.73 -10.29 -1.63
C ILE A 31 -0.70 -9.07 -2.56
N PHE A 32 0.07 -9.15 -3.65
CA PHE A 32 0.16 -8.09 -4.65
C PHE A 32 -1.22 -7.71 -5.23
N LEU A 33 -1.97 -8.69 -5.74
CA LEU A 33 -3.28 -8.45 -6.33
C LEU A 33 -4.30 -7.93 -5.32
N THR A 34 -4.23 -8.40 -4.07
CA THR A 34 -5.08 -7.88 -2.99
C THR A 34 -4.78 -6.41 -2.73
N ARG A 35 -3.51 -6.02 -2.77
CA ARG A 35 -3.10 -4.64 -2.55
C ARG A 35 -3.56 -3.74 -3.70
N VAL A 36 -3.37 -4.18 -4.95
CA VAL A 36 -3.87 -3.47 -6.14
C VAL A 36 -5.38 -3.26 -6.05
N ALA A 37 -6.14 -4.30 -5.72
CA ALA A 37 -7.59 -4.21 -5.61
C ALA A 37 -8.05 -3.29 -4.47
N LYS A 38 -7.32 -3.24 -3.35
CA LYS A 38 -7.66 -2.38 -2.21
C LYS A 38 -7.26 -0.92 -2.41
N GLU A 39 -6.14 -0.67 -3.06
CA GLU A 39 -5.58 0.69 -3.24
C GLU A 39 -6.05 1.37 -4.53
N GLY A 40 -6.55 0.61 -5.51
CA GLY A 40 -6.91 1.15 -6.83
C GLY A 40 -5.70 1.58 -7.66
N GLY A 41 -4.50 1.11 -7.32
CA GLY A 41 -3.23 1.45 -7.96
C GLY A 41 -2.16 0.40 -7.72
N LEU A 42 -0.97 0.58 -8.28
CA LEU A 42 0.16 -0.31 -8.03
C LEU A 42 0.74 -0.08 -6.62
N PRO A 43 1.18 -1.14 -5.92
CA PRO A 43 1.77 -1.00 -4.60
C PRO A 43 2.99 -0.08 -4.62
N VAL A 44 3.20 0.65 -3.52
CA VAL A 44 4.37 1.53 -3.33
C VAL A 44 5.66 0.75 -3.55
N GLY A 45 6.60 1.33 -4.29
CA GLY A 45 7.86 0.71 -4.68
C GLY A 45 7.87 0.00 -6.04
N LEU A 46 6.72 -0.10 -6.73
CA LEU A 46 6.65 -0.64 -8.10
C LEU A 46 6.50 0.43 -9.19
N THR A 47 6.06 1.64 -8.85
CA THR A 47 5.84 2.75 -9.81
C THR A 47 6.70 3.97 -9.58
N ALA A 48 7.21 4.13 -8.36
CA ALA A 48 8.09 5.24 -8.08
C ALA A 48 9.47 4.82 -8.60
N ASP A 49 9.97 5.56 -9.59
CA ASP A 49 11.40 5.58 -9.86
C ASP A 49 12.09 5.74 -8.49
N PRO A 50 13.01 4.83 -8.10
CA PRO A 50 13.58 4.83 -6.77
C PRO A 50 14.19 6.19 -6.41
N GLU A 51 14.77 6.87 -7.40
CA GLU A 51 15.36 8.20 -7.27
C GLU A 51 14.27 9.25 -7.03
N ALA A 52 13.21 9.25 -7.84
CA ALA A 52 12.07 10.17 -7.66
C ALA A 52 11.31 9.94 -6.34
N HIS A 53 11.26 8.71 -5.83
CA HIS A 53 10.66 8.39 -4.53
C HIS A 53 11.48 8.98 -3.39
N ASP A 54 12.80 8.79 -3.44
CA ASP A 54 13.72 9.27 -2.42
C ASP A 54 13.73 10.80 -2.37
N GLU A 55 13.69 11.47 -3.52
CA GLU A 55 13.59 12.93 -3.59
C GLU A 55 12.28 13.46 -3.00
N CYS A 56 11.14 12.84 -3.36
CA CYS A 56 9.84 13.22 -2.81
C CYS A 56 9.74 12.96 -1.30
N PHE A 57 10.27 11.83 -0.84
CA PHE A 57 10.32 11.48 0.57
C PHE A 57 11.19 12.48 1.35
N ARG A 58 12.40 12.77 0.86
CA ARG A 58 13.31 13.75 1.48
C ARG A 58 12.72 15.15 1.49
N ALA A 59 12.05 15.57 0.42
CA ALA A 59 11.36 16.86 0.37
C ALA A 59 10.26 16.97 1.42
N LYS A 60 9.42 15.93 1.57
CA LYS A 60 8.35 15.89 2.58
C LYS A 60 8.89 15.80 4.02
N VAL A 61 9.98 15.08 4.23
CA VAL A 61 10.67 15.03 5.54
C VAL A 61 11.26 16.41 5.88
N HIS A 62 11.89 17.07 4.93
CA HIS A 62 12.45 18.41 5.12
C HIS A 62 11.35 19.45 5.40
N GLU A 63 10.23 19.38 4.69
CA GLU A 63 9.05 20.19 4.95
C GLU A 63 8.56 20.00 6.40
N ALA A 64 8.44 18.75 6.86
CA ALA A 64 8.01 18.44 8.23
C ALA A 64 9.02 18.87 9.32
N LEU A 65 10.32 18.93 9.00
CA LEU A 65 11.36 19.41 9.92
C LEU A 65 11.40 20.93 10.04
N ILE A 66 11.06 21.65 8.96
CA ILE A 66 10.99 23.11 8.93
C ILE A 66 9.63 23.60 9.46
N ASP A 67 8.61 22.76 9.39
CA ASP A 67 7.30 23.06 9.95
C ASP A 67 7.40 23.34 11.46
N THR A 68 7.18 24.59 11.83
CA THR A 68 7.23 25.08 13.22
C THR A 68 5.92 24.86 13.97
N ARG A 69 4.89 24.31 13.30
CA ARG A 69 3.65 23.95 13.97
C ARG A 69 3.95 22.90 15.04
N PRO A 70 3.32 23.01 16.23
CA PRO A 70 3.56 22.05 17.30
C PRO A 70 3.24 20.65 16.76
N SER A 71 4.22 19.74 16.88
CA SER A 71 3.99 18.34 16.56
C SER A 71 2.75 17.88 17.32
N VAL A 72 1.87 17.14 16.65
CA VAL A 72 0.66 16.63 17.30
C VAL A 72 1.13 15.77 18.46
N THR A 73 1.00 16.29 19.67
CA THR A 73 1.19 15.52 20.90
C THR A 73 0.23 14.35 20.80
N ALA A 74 0.77 13.13 20.70
CA ALA A 74 0.01 11.89 20.67
C ALA A 74 -0.60 11.58 22.04
N SER A 75 -1.39 12.52 22.58
CA SER A 75 -2.21 12.33 23.76
C SER A 75 -3.60 12.90 23.50
N ALA A 76 -4.57 12.00 23.44
CA ALA A 76 -6.01 12.23 23.34
C ALA A 76 -6.58 12.48 21.93
N GLY A 77 -7.16 11.41 21.35
CA GLY A 77 -8.07 11.58 20.21
C GLY A 77 -8.34 10.35 19.32
N TYR A 78 -8.13 9.11 19.77
CA TYR A 78 -8.57 7.95 18.99
C TYR A 78 -10.09 7.78 19.14
N GLY A 79 -10.86 8.42 18.26
CA GLY A 79 -12.30 8.22 18.23
C GLY A 79 -13.04 9.26 17.42
N ARG A 80 -13.06 9.12 16.09
CA ARG A 80 -14.24 9.39 15.26
C ARG A 80 -14.02 8.87 13.84
N GLY A 81 -14.30 7.59 13.63
CA GLY A 81 -14.68 7.09 12.32
C GLY A 81 -16.10 7.54 12.03
N THR A 82 -16.28 8.56 11.20
CA THR A 82 -17.60 8.97 10.72
C THR A 82 -18.08 7.97 9.67
N ASN A 83 -19.09 7.18 10.02
CA ASN A 83 -19.81 6.26 9.14
C ASN A 83 -20.35 7.02 7.91
N ILE A 84 -19.81 6.68 6.74
CA ILE A 84 -20.39 6.98 5.44
C ILE A 84 -21.35 5.82 5.09
N ASN A 85 -22.61 6.15 4.79
CA ASN A 85 -23.69 5.28 4.29
C ASN A 85 -24.59 4.55 5.31
N ARG A 86 -25.72 5.21 5.64
CA ARG A 86 -27.03 4.59 5.91
C ARG A 86 -28.02 5.32 4.99
N GLN A 87 -28.13 4.88 3.73
CA GLN A 87 -29.32 4.18 3.21
C GLN A 87 -30.63 4.81 3.71
N GLU A 88 -31.29 5.60 2.88
CA GLU A 88 -32.38 5.09 2.03
C GLU A 88 -33.55 4.50 2.86
N ALA A 89 -34.46 5.37 3.34
CA ALA A 89 -35.77 4.95 3.82
C ALA A 89 -36.77 6.12 3.94
N ARG A 90 -36.90 6.97 2.91
CA ARG A 90 -38.03 7.90 2.80
C ARG A 90 -38.64 7.86 1.40
N ALA A 91 -39.15 6.68 1.06
CA ALA A 91 -40.28 6.53 0.16
C ALA A 91 -41.52 6.22 1.01
N ARG A 92 -42.62 6.92 0.70
CA ARG A 92 -43.99 6.84 1.27
C ARG A 92 -44.24 7.52 2.62
N ALA A 93 -44.75 8.75 2.54
CA ALA A 93 -46.04 9.12 3.12
C ALA A 93 -46.65 10.22 2.25
#